data_AF-A0A3C1X3Q4-F1
#
_entry.id   AF-A0A3C1X3Q4-F1
#
_cell.length_a   1.000
_cell.length_b   1.000
_cell.length_c   1.000
_cell.angle_alpha   90.00
_cell.angle_beta   90.00
_cell.angle_gamma   90.00
#
_symmetry.space_group_name_H-M   'P 1'
#
loop_
_entity.id
_entity.type
_entity.pdbx_description
1 polymer ?
#
loop_
_entity_poly.entity_id
_entity_poly.type
_entity_poly.pdbx_seq_one_letter_code
_entity_poly.pdbx_strand_id
1 'polypeptide(L)'
;GQKQALAAISQRNQRHLRAVAIWLATTGSFSTQQHQKVLELADQMAQQAPDPAAAGRGNNQQQNSPAPVLYAGPGGPGRKLSRKFITSVLETIADTAQQEILRAALQERDVFHRRAFAAYIAELAGRRLYLTSTQCEQLTALIDQRLAELGEKSQHPLYAANPQAYFLPYESLWTCISDQARKQVLNEAQSAFLKESQNLGDSLDQMHLSSSQSPEEWLQFVTDSSQKLQPWMLTGYLNRAQFYQDSLQLTDEQTAQLKLAALGATSHSLREWRDQCYNTIDQMENHRQQFAGGNFSFGLSRPDFNGEQSNPSTIWQNAVEKLQITQQATDLKKQRVQRRKQSDAHCALALLDQEFWLQPDQREAVQQLTAQVLPKQEPWEHYEYFRDLMLICYPLLLAEEEPIKKVLNDEQFEAWQGTAKMFQFDESNRLVQLNLQNQGQWSFQLNQ
;
A
#
# COMPACT_ATOMS: atom_id res chain seq x y z
N GLY A 1 23.23 8.13 -21.00
CA GLY A 1 22.40 6.94 -21.28
C GLY A 1 22.88 5.73 -20.50
N GLN A 2 23.30 4.67 -21.18
CA GLN A 2 23.56 3.34 -20.58
C GLN A 2 24.74 3.32 -19.57
N LYS A 3 25.84 4.04 -19.84
CA LYS A 3 26.99 4.14 -18.90
C LYS A 3 26.62 4.84 -17.58
N GLN A 4 25.73 5.83 -17.60
CA GLN A 4 25.27 6.52 -16.39
C GLN A 4 24.32 5.66 -15.56
N ALA A 5 23.45 4.87 -16.22
CA ALA A 5 22.57 3.92 -15.53
C ALA A 5 23.36 2.81 -14.82
N LEU A 6 24.40 2.27 -15.47
CA LEU A 6 25.31 1.28 -14.87
C LEU A 6 26.06 1.84 -13.66
N ALA A 7 26.56 3.07 -13.75
CA ALA A 7 27.24 3.74 -12.64
C ALA A 7 26.29 3.96 -11.44
N ALA A 8 25.05 4.36 -11.69
CA ALA A 8 24.05 4.55 -10.64
C ALA A 8 23.69 3.24 -9.90
N ILE A 9 23.56 2.14 -10.63
CA ILE A 9 23.30 0.81 -10.07
C ILE A 9 24.48 0.32 -9.23
N SER A 10 25.71 0.49 -9.73
CA SER A 10 26.93 0.10 -9.00
C SER A 10 27.06 0.89 -7.69
N GLN A 11 26.83 2.21 -7.73
CA GLN A 11 26.80 3.05 -6.53
C GLN A 11 25.70 2.61 -5.54
N ARG A 12 24.51 2.24 -6.03
CA ARG A 12 23.43 1.72 -5.19
C ARG A 12 23.83 0.42 -4.49
N ASN A 13 24.41 -0.54 -5.22
CA ASN A 13 24.89 -1.80 -4.65
C ASN A 13 25.94 -1.57 -3.57
N GLN A 14 26.87 -0.64 -3.81
CA GLN A 14 27.90 -0.28 -2.84
C GLN A 14 27.30 0.30 -1.56
N ARG A 15 26.41 1.31 -1.68
CA ARG A 15 25.73 1.91 -0.52
C ARG A 15 24.94 0.88 0.28
N HIS A 16 24.19 0.02 -0.41
CA HIS A 16 23.40 -1.03 0.22
C HIS A 16 24.27 -2.01 1.00
N LEU A 17 25.35 -2.52 0.40
CA LEU A 17 26.25 -3.46 1.08
C LEU A 17 27.05 -2.80 2.21
N ARG A 18 27.39 -1.52 2.11
CA ARG A 18 28.01 -0.77 3.21
C ARG A 18 27.07 -0.60 4.40
N ALA A 19 25.79 -0.29 4.16
CA ALA A 19 24.78 -0.27 5.22
C ALA A 19 24.65 -1.65 5.90
N VAL A 20 24.63 -2.74 5.12
CA VAL A 20 24.62 -4.11 5.67
C VAL A 20 25.90 -4.39 6.48
N ALA A 21 27.07 -3.98 5.98
CA ALA A 21 28.36 -4.20 6.62
C ALA A 21 28.43 -3.55 8.01
N ILE A 22 27.97 -2.31 8.13
CA ILE A 22 27.95 -1.58 9.40
C ILE A 22 26.93 -2.17 10.36
N TRP A 23 25.77 -2.57 9.83
CA TRP A 23 24.78 -3.29 10.63
C TRP A 23 25.39 -4.57 11.22
N LEU A 24 26.05 -5.39 10.40
CA LEU A 24 26.72 -6.62 10.86
C LEU A 24 27.82 -6.32 11.89
N ALA A 25 28.66 -5.31 11.63
CA ALA A 25 29.78 -4.98 12.52
C ALA A 25 29.30 -4.47 13.89
N THR A 26 28.26 -3.64 13.89
CA THR A 26 27.69 -3.06 15.12
C THR A 26 26.95 -4.13 15.92
N THR A 27 26.04 -4.87 15.27
CA THR A 27 25.22 -5.90 15.91
C THR A 27 26.06 -7.08 16.39
N GLY A 28 27.02 -7.51 15.58
CA GLY A 28 27.94 -8.61 15.90
C GLY A 28 29.10 -8.20 16.81
N SER A 29 29.22 -6.91 17.19
CA SER A 29 30.36 -6.39 17.96
C SER A 29 31.71 -6.80 17.37
N PHE A 30 31.87 -6.63 16.06
CA PHE A 30 33.08 -7.02 15.36
C PHE A 30 34.29 -6.20 15.81
N SER A 31 35.43 -6.87 15.95
CA SER A 31 36.71 -6.18 16.14
C SER A 31 37.04 -5.29 14.94
N THR A 32 37.93 -4.30 15.12
CA THR A 32 38.38 -3.43 14.02
C THR A 32 38.88 -4.22 12.82
N GLN A 33 39.58 -5.35 13.05
CA GLN A 33 40.09 -6.20 11.97
C GLN A 33 38.96 -6.94 11.23
N GLN A 34 37.96 -7.44 11.96
CA GLN A 34 36.79 -8.08 11.35
C GLN A 34 35.96 -7.06 10.57
N HIS A 35 35.73 -5.87 11.13
CA HIS A 35 35.01 -4.79 10.46
C HIS A 35 35.69 -4.41 9.14
N GLN A 36 37.02 -4.25 9.13
CA GLN A 36 37.77 -3.96 7.91
C GLN A 36 37.59 -5.05 6.84
N LYS A 37 37.66 -6.34 7.23
CA LYS A 37 37.42 -7.46 6.30
C LYS A 37 36.01 -7.46 5.73
N VAL A 38 35.01 -7.11 6.53
CA VAL A 38 33.61 -7.03 6.10
C VAL A 38 33.41 -5.92 5.08
N LEU A 39 34.03 -4.75 5.29
CA LEU A 39 34.00 -3.63 4.32
C LEU A 39 34.70 -4.00 3.01
N GLU A 40 35.87 -4.65 3.08
CA GLU A 40 36.58 -5.14 1.89
C GLU A 40 35.74 -6.14 1.09
N LEU A 41 35.09 -7.08 1.78
CA LEU A 41 34.18 -8.03 1.15
C LEU A 41 32.96 -7.33 0.53
N ALA A 42 32.39 -6.34 1.21
CA ALA A 42 31.27 -5.55 0.69
C ALA A 42 31.64 -4.84 -0.63
N ASP A 43 32.78 -4.15 -0.66
CA ASP A 43 33.26 -3.46 -1.86
C ASP A 43 33.58 -4.44 -3.01
N GLN A 44 34.17 -5.61 -2.72
CA GLN A 44 34.41 -6.67 -3.70
C GLN A 44 33.10 -7.21 -4.30
N MET A 45 32.12 -7.53 -3.45
CA MET A 45 30.83 -8.05 -3.91
C MET A 45 30.01 -7.01 -4.67
N ALA A 46 30.08 -5.73 -4.28
CA ALA A 46 29.42 -4.64 -5.01
C ALA A 46 29.97 -4.48 -6.44
N GLN A 47 31.29 -4.63 -6.62
CA GLN A 47 31.93 -4.55 -7.94
C GLN A 47 31.61 -5.75 -8.83
N GLN A 48 31.39 -6.92 -8.24
CA GLN A 48 31.06 -8.17 -8.95
C GLN A 48 29.54 -8.37 -9.13
N ALA A 49 28.72 -7.48 -8.57
CA ALA A 49 27.28 -7.61 -8.63
C ALA A 49 26.79 -7.51 -10.08
N PRO A 50 25.94 -8.46 -10.55
CA PRO A 50 25.41 -8.42 -11.91
C PRO A 50 24.50 -7.19 -12.07
N ASP A 51 24.53 -6.58 -13.27
CA ASP A 51 23.63 -5.48 -13.61
C ASP A 51 22.17 -5.98 -13.62
N PRO A 52 21.31 -5.47 -12.72
CA PRO A 52 19.88 -5.80 -12.71
C PRO A 52 19.18 -5.46 -14.03
N ALA A 53 19.62 -4.40 -14.72
CA ALA A 53 19.05 -3.99 -16.01
C ALA A 53 19.44 -4.96 -17.15
N ALA A 54 20.62 -5.58 -17.08
CA ALA A 54 21.06 -6.59 -18.05
C ALA A 54 20.27 -7.91 -17.93
N ALA A 55 19.77 -8.24 -16.72
CA ALA A 55 18.93 -9.41 -16.48
C ALA A 55 17.45 -9.22 -16.90
N GLY A 56 17.06 -8.01 -17.35
CA GLY A 56 15.69 -7.63 -17.71
C GLY A 56 15.25 -7.93 -19.15
N ARG A 57 16.02 -8.68 -19.93
CA ARG A 57 15.61 -9.11 -21.29
C ARG A 57 14.79 -10.42 -21.22
N GLY A 58 13.57 -10.36 -20.68
CA GLY A 58 12.63 -11.49 -20.61
C GLY A 58 11.43 -11.24 -19.67
N ASN A 59 10.50 -12.20 -19.55
CA ASN A 59 9.26 -12.11 -18.75
C ASN A 59 9.43 -11.81 -17.24
N ASN A 60 10.65 -11.73 -16.71
CA ASN A 60 10.96 -11.46 -15.29
C ASN A 60 11.34 -9.98 -15.00
N GLN A 61 10.93 -9.04 -15.85
CA GLN A 61 11.32 -7.62 -15.79
C GLN A 61 11.07 -6.93 -14.44
N GLN A 62 9.97 -7.26 -13.74
CA GLN A 62 9.63 -6.62 -12.46
C GLN A 62 10.56 -7.08 -11.31
N GLN A 63 11.07 -8.32 -11.35
CA GLN A 63 11.89 -8.90 -10.27
C GLN A 63 13.35 -8.41 -10.24
N ASN A 64 13.80 -7.77 -11.31
CA ASN A 64 15.15 -7.20 -11.44
C ASN A 64 15.13 -5.67 -11.51
N SER A 65 14.04 -5.04 -11.08
CA SER A 65 13.90 -3.60 -11.09
C SER A 65 14.86 -2.93 -10.11
N PRO A 66 15.56 -1.85 -10.52
CA PRO A 66 16.32 -1.03 -9.61
C PRO A 66 15.43 -0.06 -8.82
N ALA A 67 14.10 -0.09 -8.96
CA ALA A 67 13.22 0.80 -8.20
C ALA A 67 13.27 0.47 -6.69
N PRO A 68 13.15 1.49 -5.81
CA PRO A 68 12.92 1.25 -4.38
C PRO A 68 11.74 0.30 -4.15
N VAL A 69 11.68 -0.37 -2.99
CA VAL A 69 10.72 -1.46 -2.66
C VAL A 69 10.99 -2.75 -3.44
N LEU A 70 11.21 -2.70 -4.76
CA LEU A 70 11.52 -3.89 -5.57
C LEU A 70 12.98 -4.34 -5.43
N TYR A 71 13.89 -3.39 -5.25
CA TYR A 71 15.31 -3.69 -5.10
C TYR A 71 15.63 -4.46 -3.81
N ALA A 72 15.18 -3.94 -2.65
CA ALA A 72 15.41 -4.58 -1.35
C ALA A 72 14.29 -5.53 -0.89
N GLY A 73 13.15 -5.56 -1.60
CA GLY A 73 12.04 -6.45 -1.31
C GLY A 73 12.32 -7.93 -1.63
N PRO A 74 11.36 -8.82 -1.32
CA PRO A 74 11.51 -10.25 -1.55
C PRO A 74 11.85 -10.59 -3.01
N GLY A 75 12.93 -11.33 -3.20
CA GLY A 75 13.40 -11.72 -4.54
C GLY A 75 14.10 -10.61 -5.33
N GLY A 76 14.19 -9.39 -4.80
CA GLY A 76 14.88 -8.26 -5.40
C GLY A 76 16.40 -8.44 -5.51
N PRO A 77 17.07 -7.72 -6.44
CA PRO A 77 18.51 -7.80 -6.63
C PRO A 77 19.31 -7.40 -5.37
N GLY A 78 18.88 -6.37 -4.63
CA GLY A 78 19.49 -5.95 -3.37
C GLY A 78 19.38 -7.02 -2.29
N ARG A 79 18.18 -7.57 -2.09
CA ARG A 79 17.94 -8.65 -1.11
C ARG A 79 18.75 -9.91 -1.43
N LYS A 80 18.89 -10.29 -2.71
CA LYS A 80 19.74 -11.41 -3.14
C LYS A 80 21.22 -11.13 -2.85
N LEU A 81 21.68 -9.91 -3.11
CA LEU A 81 23.05 -9.49 -2.88
C LEU A 81 23.39 -9.46 -1.38
N SER A 82 22.54 -8.85 -0.55
CA SER A 82 22.74 -8.79 0.90
C SER A 82 22.73 -10.17 1.55
N ARG A 83 21.84 -11.08 1.13
CA ARG A 83 21.81 -12.46 1.63
C ARG A 83 23.11 -13.19 1.37
N LYS A 84 23.63 -13.13 0.13
CA LYS A 84 24.93 -13.73 -0.20
C LYS A 84 26.05 -13.15 0.66
N PHE A 85 26.07 -11.83 0.80
CA PHE A 85 27.07 -11.13 1.61
C PHE A 85 27.02 -11.56 3.08
N ILE A 86 25.84 -11.57 3.69
CA ILE A 86 25.63 -12.00 5.07
C ILE A 86 26.07 -13.45 5.28
N THR A 87 25.70 -14.36 4.38
CA THR A 87 26.16 -15.75 4.43
C THR A 87 27.67 -15.82 4.42
N SER A 88 28.35 -15.11 3.51
CA SER A 88 29.81 -15.08 3.47
C SER A 88 30.45 -14.52 4.74
N VAL A 89 29.89 -13.44 5.32
CA VAL A 89 30.39 -12.88 6.59
C VAL A 89 30.24 -13.89 7.73
N LEU A 90 29.08 -14.54 7.84
CA LEU A 90 28.82 -15.54 8.88
C LEU A 90 29.75 -16.76 8.76
N GLU A 91 30.06 -17.19 7.55
CA GLU A 91 30.90 -18.37 7.31
C GLU A 91 32.40 -18.10 7.42
N THR A 92 32.85 -16.88 7.11
CA THR A 92 34.28 -16.60 6.89
C THR A 92 34.89 -15.56 7.83
N ILE A 93 34.09 -14.73 8.51
CA ILE A 93 34.57 -13.62 9.35
C ILE A 93 34.07 -13.70 10.79
N ALA A 94 32.78 -14.01 10.98
CA ALA A 94 32.18 -14.07 12.31
C ALA A 94 32.58 -15.34 13.07
N ASP A 95 32.94 -15.18 14.35
CA ASP A 95 33.11 -16.32 15.25
C ASP A 95 31.75 -16.94 15.67
N THR A 96 31.79 -18.06 16.38
CA THR A 96 30.56 -18.79 16.78
C THR A 96 29.61 -17.95 17.62
N ALA A 97 30.12 -17.15 18.58
CA ALA A 97 29.28 -16.33 19.45
C ALA A 97 28.64 -15.19 18.64
N GLN A 98 29.40 -14.56 17.76
CA GLN A 98 28.91 -13.53 16.85
C GLN A 98 27.88 -14.08 15.87
N GLN A 99 28.05 -15.30 15.36
CA GLN A 99 27.07 -15.96 14.49
C GLN A 99 25.72 -16.15 15.19
N GLU A 100 25.71 -16.53 16.47
CA GLU A 100 24.48 -16.67 17.25
C GLU A 100 23.76 -15.33 17.41
N ILE A 101 24.49 -14.28 17.80
CA ILE A 101 23.95 -12.91 17.94
C ILE A 101 23.37 -12.42 16.62
N LEU A 102 24.11 -12.56 15.53
CA LEU A 102 23.69 -12.10 14.20
C LEU A 102 22.47 -12.87 13.69
N ARG A 103 22.39 -14.19 13.90
CA ARG A 103 21.21 -14.99 13.52
C ARG A 103 19.98 -14.57 14.31
N ALA A 104 20.12 -14.34 15.62
CA ALA A 104 19.03 -13.84 16.45
C ALA A 104 18.54 -12.46 15.98
N ALA A 105 19.47 -11.55 15.65
CA ALA A 105 19.14 -10.22 15.14
C ALA A 105 18.48 -10.25 13.75
N LEU A 106 18.92 -11.14 12.85
CA LEU A 106 18.26 -11.36 11.55
C LEU A 106 16.83 -11.88 11.73
N GLN A 107 16.63 -12.82 12.66
CA GLN A 107 15.30 -13.35 12.99
C GLN A 107 14.39 -12.26 13.60
N GLU A 108 14.90 -11.43 14.50
CA GLU A 108 14.17 -10.27 15.04
C GLU A 108 13.72 -9.35 13.90
N ARG A 109 14.63 -9.01 13.00
CA ARG A 109 14.36 -8.12 11.87
C ARG A 109 13.30 -8.69 10.92
N ASP A 110 13.38 -9.97 10.59
CA ASP A 110 12.36 -10.64 9.76
C ASP A 110 10.99 -10.65 10.48
N VAL A 111 10.95 -10.86 11.80
CA VAL A 111 9.71 -10.77 12.60
C VAL A 111 9.15 -9.35 12.60
N PHE A 112 10.01 -8.33 12.74
CA PHE A 112 9.63 -6.92 12.68
C PHE A 112 8.97 -6.58 11.33
N HIS A 113 9.60 -6.92 10.20
CA HIS A 113 9.03 -6.69 8.86
C HIS A 113 7.68 -7.39 8.68
N ARG A 114 7.63 -8.68 9.00
CA ARG A 114 6.42 -9.51 8.84
C ARG A 114 5.23 -8.92 9.63
N ARG A 115 5.47 -8.51 10.88
CA ARG A 115 4.42 -7.89 11.72
C ARG A 115 3.98 -6.52 11.21
N ALA A 116 4.91 -5.69 10.76
CA ALA A 116 4.60 -4.39 10.18
C ALA A 116 3.73 -4.54 8.91
N PHE A 117 4.08 -5.49 8.03
CA PHE A 117 3.29 -5.76 6.83
C PHE A 117 1.93 -6.40 7.17
N ALA A 118 1.86 -7.31 8.13
CA ALA A 118 0.60 -7.90 8.58
C ALA A 118 -0.38 -6.84 9.10
N ALA A 119 0.09 -5.92 9.95
CA ALA A 119 -0.73 -4.82 10.47
C ALA A 119 -1.21 -3.88 9.36
N TYR A 120 -0.35 -3.61 8.37
CA TYR A 120 -0.68 -2.79 7.21
C TYR A 120 -1.76 -3.43 6.33
N ILE A 121 -1.63 -4.72 6.03
CA ILE A 121 -2.62 -5.48 5.28
C ILE A 121 -3.95 -5.54 6.04
N ALA A 122 -3.91 -5.77 7.36
CA ALA A 122 -5.10 -5.78 8.20
C ALA A 122 -5.84 -4.44 8.16
N GLU A 123 -5.12 -3.31 8.22
CA GLU A 123 -5.75 -1.97 8.11
C GLU A 123 -6.24 -1.67 6.68
N LEU A 124 -5.66 -2.24 5.62
CA LEU A 124 -6.21 -2.13 4.26
C LEU A 124 -7.59 -2.80 4.19
N ALA A 125 -7.69 -4.01 4.75
CA ALA A 125 -8.97 -4.71 4.88
C ALA A 125 -9.92 -3.95 5.84
N GLY A 126 -9.39 -3.41 6.95
CA GLY A 126 -10.09 -2.66 7.98
C GLY A 126 -10.79 -1.41 7.46
N ARG A 127 -10.14 -0.69 6.55
CA ARG A 127 -10.74 0.44 5.82
C ARG A 127 -11.96 -0.01 5.03
N ARG A 128 -11.78 -1.02 4.17
CA ARG A 128 -12.82 -1.50 3.24
C ARG A 128 -14.00 -2.16 3.95
N LEU A 129 -13.72 -2.94 4.99
CA LEU A 129 -14.71 -3.76 5.69
C LEU A 129 -15.22 -3.14 6.99
N TYR A 130 -14.85 -1.89 7.33
CA TYR A 130 -15.25 -1.28 8.61
C TYR A 130 -14.94 -2.18 9.81
N LEU A 131 -13.72 -2.71 9.89
CA LEU A 131 -13.32 -3.56 11.02
C LEU A 131 -13.17 -2.72 12.31
N THR A 132 -13.63 -3.27 13.42
CA THR A 132 -13.36 -2.73 14.77
C THR A 132 -11.87 -2.84 15.12
N SER A 133 -11.40 -2.17 16.18
CA SER A 133 -10.00 -2.31 16.64
C SER A 133 -9.65 -3.76 16.95
N THR A 134 -10.53 -4.44 17.67
CA THR A 134 -10.35 -5.85 18.04
C THR A 134 -10.32 -6.76 16.82
N GLN A 135 -11.17 -6.52 15.83
CA GLN A 135 -11.12 -7.27 14.57
C GLN A 135 -9.81 -7.03 13.81
N CYS A 136 -9.32 -5.78 13.73
CA CYS A 136 -8.02 -5.47 13.11
C CYS A 136 -6.85 -6.18 13.82
N GLU A 137 -6.83 -6.19 15.14
CA GLU A 137 -5.79 -6.85 15.94
C GLU A 137 -5.80 -8.37 15.74
N GLN A 138 -6.98 -8.99 15.80
CA GLN A 138 -7.15 -10.42 15.52
C GLN A 138 -6.71 -10.78 14.10
N LEU A 139 -7.13 -9.97 13.11
CA LEU A 139 -6.76 -10.18 11.73
C LEU A 139 -5.24 -10.02 11.51
N THR A 140 -4.61 -9.05 12.18
CA THR A 140 -3.16 -8.86 12.15
C THR A 140 -2.43 -10.11 12.62
N ALA A 141 -2.84 -10.71 13.73
CA ALA A 141 -2.22 -11.94 14.24
C ALA A 141 -2.36 -13.12 13.27
N LEU A 142 -3.53 -13.26 12.64
CA LEU A 142 -3.80 -14.32 11.66
C LEU A 142 -3.01 -14.13 10.37
N ILE A 143 -2.90 -12.89 9.87
CA ILE A 143 -2.06 -12.57 8.71
C ILE A 143 -0.58 -12.79 9.05
N ASP A 144 -0.12 -12.35 10.22
CA ASP A 144 1.26 -12.57 10.67
C ASP A 144 1.62 -14.06 10.61
N GLN A 145 0.78 -14.92 11.20
CA GLN A 145 0.94 -16.37 11.12
C GLN A 145 0.98 -16.86 9.67
N ARG A 146 0.04 -16.41 8.83
CA ARG A 146 -0.03 -16.83 7.43
C ARG A 146 1.21 -16.43 6.63
N LEU A 147 1.74 -15.23 6.84
CA LEU A 147 2.96 -14.76 6.20
C LEU A 147 4.21 -15.53 6.66
N ALA A 148 4.22 -16.06 7.89
CA ALA A 148 5.28 -16.96 8.33
C ALA A 148 5.21 -18.31 7.60
N GLU A 149 4.00 -18.89 7.45
CA GLU A 149 3.78 -20.15 6.74
C GLU A 149 4.13 -20.08 5.24
N LEU A 150 3.79 -18.95 4.60
CA LEU A 150 4.07 -18.72 3.18
C LEU A 150 5.55 -18.44 2.89
N GLY A 151 6.33 -18.09 3.93
CA GLY A 151 7.75 -17.81 3.84
C GLY A 151 8.09 -16.47 3.17
N GLU A 152 9.40 -16.21 3.04
CA GLU A 152 9.93 -14.88 2.68
C GLU A 152 9.36 -14.29 1.38
N LYS A 153 9.02 -15.12 0.39
CA LYS A 153 8.49 -14.61 -0.89
C LYS A 153 7.20 -13.82 -0.73
N SER A 154 6.42 -14.09 0.32
CA SER A 154 5.15 -13.42 0.59
C SER A 154 5.29 -12.31 1.65
N GLN A 155 6.48 -12.08 2.19
CA GLN A 155 6.72 -11.07 3.23
C GLN A 155 6.99 -9.70 2.60
N HIS A 156 5.98 -9.13 1.94
CA HIS A 156 6.02 -7.79 1.37
C HIS A 156 4.69 -7.05 1.60
N PRO A 157 4.64 -5.71 1.49
CA PRO A 157 3.40 -4.96 1.69
C PRO A 157 2.57 -4.81 0.40
N LEU A 158 3.04 -5.35 -0.74
CA LEU A 158 2.41 -5.19 -2.06
C LEU A 158 1.11 -6.00 -2.20
N TYR A 159 0.10 -5.62 -1.43
CA TYR A 159 -1.24 -6.19 -1.44
C TYR A 159 -2.31 -5.12 -1.69
N ALA A 160 -3.33 -5.45 -2.46
CA ALA A 160 -4.48 -4.59 -2.72
C ALA A 160 -5.77 -5.41 -2.80
N ALA A 161 -6.92 -4.76 -2.59
CA ALA A 161 -8.20 -5.44 -2.76
C ALA A 161 -8.43 -5.82 -4.23
N ASN A 162 -8.11 -4.87 -5.12
CA ASN A 162 -8.20 -5.00 -6.57
C ASN A 162 -6.79 -4.78 -7.16
N PRO A 163 -5.91 -5.80 -7.14
CA PRO A 163 -4.52 -5.64 -7.53
C PRO A 163 -4.38 -5.32 -9.02
N GLN A 164 -3.54 -4.35 -9.32
CA GLN A 164 -3.05 -4.11 -10.68
C GLN A 164 -1.54 -4.29 -10.70
N ALA A 165 -1.07 -5.35 -11.36
CA ALA A 165 0.35 -5.68 -11.45
C ALA A 165 1.07 -4.88 -12.56
N TYR A 166 0.66 -3.64 -12.80
CA TYR A 166 1.25 -2.81 -13.86
C TYR A 166 2.64 -2.31 -13.45
N PHE A 167 2.74 -1.62 -12.30
CA PHE A 167 3.98 -0.97 -11.83
C PHE A 167 4.72 -1.78 -10.77
N LEU A 168 4.02 -2.09 -9.68
CA LEU A 168 4.49 -3.01 -8.65
C LEU A 168 3.67 -4.31 -8.77
N PRO A 169 4.26 -5.47 -8.45
CA PRO A 169 3.59 -6.77 -8.50
C PRO A 169 2.61 -6.90 -7.32
N TYR A 170 1.56 -6.08 -7.29
CA TYR A 170 0.52 -6.18 -6.28
C TYR A 170 -0.21 -7.51 -6.38
N GLU A 171 -0.37 -8.16 -5.24
CA GLU A 171 -1.21 -9.34 -5.10
C GLU A 171 -2.55 -8.98 -4.46
N SER A 172 -3.53 -9.86 -4.61
CA SER A 172 -4.78 -9.67 -3.88
C SER A 172 -4.51 -9.86 -2.39
N LEU A 173 -4.97 -8.92 -1.55
CA LEU A 173 -4.91 -9.08 -0.10
C LEU A 173 -5.70 -10.32 0.41
N TRP A 174 -6.55 -10.92 -0.43
CA TRP A 174 -7.24 -12.17 -0.10
C TRP A 174 -6.35 -13.41 -0.19
N THR A 175 -5.11 -13.31 -0.72
CA THR A 175 -4.13 -14.42 -0.69
C THR A 175 -3.52 -14.61 0.70
N CYS A 176 -3.35 -13.51 1.45
CA CYS A 176 -2.84 -13.51 2.82
C CYS A 176 -3.94 -13.55 3.88
N ILE A 177 -5.17 -13.12 3.56
CA ILE A 177 -6.35 -13.30 4.42
C ILE A 177 -7.10 -14.58 4.03
N SER A 178 -6.79 -15.68 4.72
CA SER A 178 -7.39 -16.98 4.44
C SER A 178 -8.90 -17.02 4.73
N ASP A 179 -9.62 -17.96 4.11
CA ASP A 179 -11.04 -18.22 4.40
C ASP A 179 -11.31 -18.47 5.87
N GLN A 180 -10.39 -19.18 6.54
CA GLN A 180 -10.49 -19.43 7.97
C GLN A 180 -10.35 -18.14 8.77
N ALA A 181 -9.38 -17.27 8.42
CA ALA A 181 -9.24 -15.98 9.07
C ALA A 181 -10.49 -15.11 8.88
N ARG A 182 -11.08 -15.11 7.68
CA ARG A 182 -12.33 -14.42 7.40
C ARG A 182 -13.47 -14.91 8.29
N LYS A 183 -13.65 -16.23 8.41
CA LYS A 183 -14.69 -16.83 9.27
C LYS A 183 -14.51 -16.54 10.76
N GLN A 184 -13.27 -16.34 11.21
CA GLN A 184 -12.97 -16.05 12.61
C GLN A 184 -13.18 -14.57 12.96
N VAL A 185 -12.90 -13.66 12.03
CA VAL A 185 -12.88 -12.22 12.31
C VAL A 185 -14.14 -11.51 11.82
N LEU A 186 -14.64 -11.86 10.63
CA LEU A 186 -15.70 -11.10 9.98
C LEU A 186 -17.07 -11.46 10.54
N ASN A 187 -17.89 -10.44 10.79
CA ASN A 187 -19.30 -10.64 11.07
C ASN A 187 -20.10 -10.91 9.78
N GLU A 188 -21.40 -11.16 9.92
CA GLU A 188 -22.28 -11.47 8.79
C GLU A 188 -22.35 -10.33 7.76
N ALA A 189 -22.48 -9.08 8.22
CA ALA A 189 -22.57 -7.92 7.33
C ALA A 189 -21.29 -7.71 6.50
N GLN A 190 -20.12 -7.89 7.13
CA GLN A 190 -18.81 -7.83 6.48
C GLN A 190 -18.63 -8.96 5.47
N SER A 191 -19.04 -10.17 5.84
CA SER A 191 -18.99 -11.35 4.95
C SER A 191 -19.92 -11.20 3.75
N ALA A 192 -21.12 -10.64 3.95
CA ALA A 192 -22.07 -10.35 2.88
C ALA A 192 -21.52 -9.30 1.91
N PHE A 193 -20.95 -8.19 2.41
CA PHE A 193 -20.35 -7.16 1.57
C PHE A 193 -19.16 -7.70 0.74
N LEU A 194 -18.34 -8.56 1.34
CA LEU A 194 -17.24 -9.20 0.62
C LEU A 194 -17.76 -10.14 -0.49
N LYS A 195 -18.80 -10.91 -0.20
CA LYS A 195 -19.46 -11.77 -1.20
C LYS A 195 -20.02 -10.96 -2.36
N GLU A 196 -20.73 -9.86 -2.09
CA GLU A 196 -21.26 -9.00 -3.15
C GLU A 196 -20.14 -8.31 -3.94
N SER A 197 -19.03 -7.94 -3.29
CA SER A 197 -17.84 -7.44 -4.00
C SER A 197 -17.26 -8.48 -4.96
N GLN A 198 -17.26 -9.76 -4.58
CA GLN A 198 -16.80 -10.86 -5.45
C GLN A 198 -17.79 -11.15 -6.59
N ASN A 199 -19.09 -11.11 -6.32
CA ASN A 199 -20.14 -11.32 -7.33
C ASN A 199 -20.06 -10.28 -8.46
N LEU A 200 -19.67 -9.04 -8.14
CA LEU A 200 -19.50 -8.00 -9.14
C LEU A 200 -18.29 -8.23 -10.06
N GLY A 201 -17.20 -8.81 -9.54
CA GLY A 201 -15.98 -9.06 -10.32
C GLY A 201 -15.50 -7.84 -11.11
N ASP A 202 -15.07 -8.08 -12.36
CA ASP A 202 -14.62 -7.05 -13.31
C ASP A 202 -15.73 -6.06 -13.72
N SER A 203 -17.00 -6.31 -13.37
CA SER A 203 -18.10 -5.39 -13.65
C SER A 203 -17.95 -4.06 -12.89
N LEU A 204 -17.23 -4.06 -11.77
CA LEU A 204 -16.80 -2.82 -11.13
C LEU A 204 -15.77 -2.11 -12.02
N ASP A 205 -14.88 -2.84 -12.68
CA ASP A 205 -13.73 -2.27 -13.39
C ASP A 205 -14.01 -1.78 -14.81
N GLN A 206 -15.06 -2.30 -15.46
CA GLN A 206 -15.35 -2.07 -16.87
C GLN A 206 -16.71 -1.39 -17.08
N MET A 207 -16.81 -0.10 -16.76
CA MET A 207 -17.95 0.74 -17.16
C MET A 207 -17.66 1.48 -18.47
N HIS A 208 -17.22 0.74 -19.50
CA HIS A 208 -16.87 1.28 -20.80
C HIS A 208 -17.96 1.02 -21.83
N LEU A 209 -18.28 2.05 -22.60
CA LEU A 209 -19.24 2.03 -23.70
C LEU A 209 -18.53 2.45 -24.99
N SER A 210 -19.07 2.06 -26.13
CA SER A 210 -18.52 2.39 -27.45
C SER A 210 -19.57 2.88 -28.42
N SER A 211 -19.13 3.61 -29.45
CA SER A 211 -19.97 4.10 -30.54
C SER A 211 -20.56 3.01 -31.43
N SER A 212 -20.14 1.76 -31.26
CA SER A 212 -20.76 0.59 -31.87
C SER A 212 -22.08 0.19 -31.22
N GLN A 213 -22.38 0.71 -30.04
CA GLN A 213 -23.65 0.52 -29.34
C GLN A 213 -24.58 1.72 -29.57
N SER A 214 -25.89 1.49 -29.53
CA SER A 214 -26.90 2.54 -29.65
C SER A 214 -27.07 3.33 -28.34
N PRO A 215 -27.62 4.56 -28.38
CA PRO A 215 -27.98 5.29 -27.16
C PRO A 215 -28.90 4.50 -26.23
N GLU A 216 -29.85 3.74 -26.78
CA GLU A 216 -30.73 2.87 -26.01
C GLU A 216 -29.95 1.75 -25.31
N GLU A 217 -28.95 1.15 -25.97
CA GLU A 217 -28.07 0.15 -25.36
C GLU A 217 -27.21 0.76 -24.25
N TRP A 218 -26.75 2.00 -24.39
CA TRP A 218 -26.03 2.73 -23.33
C TRP A 218 -26.94 2.97 -22.11
N LEU A 219 -28.18 3.41 -22.32
CA LEU A 219 -29.14 3.63 -21.23
C LEU A 219 -29.54 2.31 -20.55
N GLN A 220 -29.71 1.24 -21.32
CA GLN A 220 -29.98 -0.09 -20.78
C GLN A 220 -28.80 -0.60 -19.94
N PHE A 221 -27.55 -0.38 -20.40
CA PHE A 221 -26.35 -0.71 -19.64
C PHE A 221 -26.33 -0.04 -18.26
N VAL A 222 -26.66 1.26 -18.19
CA VAL A 222 -26.76 1.99 -16.91
C VAL A 222 -27.83 1.38 -16.00
N THR A 223 -28.98 1.01 -16.57
CA THR A 223 -30.08 0.39 -15.83
C THR A 223 -29.69 -0.97 -15.26
N ASP A 224 -29.12 -1.84 -16.09
CA ASP A 224 -28.68 -3.18 -15.68
C ASP A 224 -27.54 -3.11 -14.66
N SER A 225 -26.60 -2.17 -14.85
CA SER A 225 -25.50 -1.93 -13.92
C SER A 225 -26.03 -1.42 -12.57
N SER A 226 -27.02 -0.51 -12.58
CA SER A 226 -27.67 -0.02 -11.35
C SER A 226 -28.25 -1.17 -10.51
N GLN A 227 -28.94 -2.11 -11.15
CA GLN A 227 -29.52 -3.28 -10.48
C GLN A 227 -28.45 -4.19 -9.87
N LYS A 228 -27.33 -4.40 -10.58
CA LYS A 228 -26.19 -5.18 -10.08
C LYS A 228 -25.46 -4.49 -8.92
N LEU A 229 -25.33 -3.16 -8.98
CA LEU A 229 -24.63 -2.37 -7.97
C LEU A 229 -25.45 -2.21 -6.68
N GLN A 230 -26.78 -2.31 -6.75
CA GLN A 230 -27.64 -2.09 -5.58
C GLN A 230 -27.37 -3.02 -4.39
N PRO A 231 -27.29 -4.35 -4.54
CA PRO A 231 -26.94 -5.24 -3.42
C PRO A 231 -25.57 -4.92 -2.81
N TRP A 232 -24.59 -4.59 -3.64
CA TRP A 232 -23.25 -4.25 -3.19
C TRP A 232 -23.20 -2.95 -2.39
N MET A 233 -23.83 -1.88 -2.89
CA MET A 233 -23.91 -0.61 -2.15
C MET A 233 -24.70 -0.77 -0.85
N LEU A 234 -25.81 -1.51 -0.87
CA LEU A 234 -26.61 -1.77 0.32
C LEU A 234 -25.80 -2.52 1.39
N THR A 235 -25.16 -3.63 1.01
CA THR A 235 -24.33 -4.40 1.96
C THR A 235 -23.17 -3.56 2.49
N GLY A 236 -22.62 -2.63 1.70
CA GLY A 236 -21.65 -1.65 2.16
C GLY A 236 -22.18 -0.72 3.28
N TYR A 237 -23.37 -0.15 3.10
CA TYR A 237 -24.00 0.67 4.15
C TYR A 237 -24.42 -0.15 5.37
N LEU A 238 -24.90 -1.38 5.18
CA LEU A 238 -25.25 -2.28 6.27
C LEU A 238 -24.02 -2.69 7.09
N ASN A 239 -22.89 -2.90 6.43
CA ASN A 239 -21.61 -3.11 7.11
C ASN A 239 -21.24 -1.90 7.99
N ARG A 240 -21.39 -0.68 7.48
CA ARG A 240 -21.18 0.54 8.28
C ARG A 240 -22.14 0.65 9.47
N ALA A 241 -23.41 0.28 9.28
CA ALA A 241 -24.39 0.25 10.37
C ALA A 241 -23.98 -0.76 11.45
N GLN A 242 -23.53 -1.95 11.05
CA GLN A 242 -23.03 -2.98 11.96
C GLN A 242 -21.79 -2.49 12.73
N PHE A 243 -20.87 -1.80 12.06
CA PHE A 243 -19.71 -1.21 12.73
C PHE A 243 -20.10 -0.22 13.83
N TYR A 244 -21.10 0.64 13.59
CA TYR A 244 -21.59 1.54 14.64
C TYR A 244 -22.32 0.79 15.75
N GLN A 245 -23.12 -0.23 15.42
CA GLN A 245 -23.74 -1.09 16.43
C GLN A 245 -22.67 -1.70 17.35
N ASP A 246 -21.66 -2.33 16.78
CA ASP A 246 -20.61 -3.03 17.54
C ASP A 246 -19.72 -2.06 18.33
N SER A 247 -19.34 -0.94 17.72
CA SER A 247 -18.38 0.00 18.32
C SER A 247 -19.01 0.97 19.33
N LEU A 248 -20.28 1.29 19.18
CA LEU A 248 -21.02 2.22 20.05
C LEU A 248 -22.04 1.52 20.95
N GLN A 249 -22.17 0.19 20.83
CA GLN A 249 -23.15 -0.62 21.56
C GLN A 249 -24.59 -0.10 21.37
N LEU A 250 -24.93 0.20 20.13
CA LEU A 250 -26.27 0.71 19.80
C LEU A 250 -27.33 -0.34 20.11
N THR A 251 -28.51 0.11 20.54
CA THR A 251 -29.66 -0.79 20.73
C THR A 251 -30.18 -1.33 19.40
N ASP A 252 -31.00 -2.37 19.45
CA ASP A 252 -31.63 -2.93 18.25
C ASP A 252 -32.48 -1.89 17.50
N GLU A 253 -33.17 -1.01 18.25
CA GLU A 253 -33.97 0.07 17.66
C GLU A 253 -33.09 1.10 16.93
N GLN A 254 -32.00 1.56 17.57
CA GLN A 254 -31.07 2.49 16.94
C GLN A 254 -30.40 1.88 15.71
N THR A 255 -30.06 0.59 15.80
CA THR A 255 -29.52 -0.18 14.68
C THR A 255 -30.52 -0.29 13.54
N ALA A 256 -31.80 -0.56 13.83
CA ALA A 256 -32.85 -0.62 12.82
C ALA A 256 -33.02 0.72 12.08
N GLN A 257 -32.90 1.85 12.79
CA GLN A 257 -32.92 3.17 12.18
C GLN A 257 -31.74 3.40 11.22
N LEU A 258 -30.52 2.98 11.60
CA LEU A 258 -29.37 3.03 10.68
C LEU A 258 -29.53 2.12 9.47
N LYS A 259 -30.10 0.93 9.64
CA LYS A 259 -30.40 0.00 8.53
C LYS A 259 -31.46 0.58 7.58
N LEU A 260 -32.45 1.32 8.09
CA LEU A 260 -33.41 2.05 7.26
C LEU A 260 -32.72 3.20 6.50
N ALA A 261 -31.84 3.94 7.17
CA ALA A 261 -31.04 4.98 6.53
C ALA A 261 -30.14 4.41 5.42
N ALA A 262 -29.58 3.21 5.60
CA ALA A 262 -28.80 2.50 4.59
C ALA A 262 -29.59 2.25 3.28
N LEU A 263 -30.86 1.83 3.39
CA LEU A 263 -31.74 1.65 2.23
C LEU A 263 -32.00 2.97 1.49
N GLY A 264 -32.27 4.05 2.24
CA GLY A 264 -32.48 5.38 1.68
C GLY A 264 -31.24 5.93 0.99
N ALA A 265 -30.08 5.82 1.66
CA ALA A 265 -28.79 6.26 1.16
C ALA A 265 -28.40 5.50 -0.12
N THR A 266 -28.57 4.17 -0.14
CA THR A 266 -28.32 3.35 -1.35
C THR A 266 -29.18 3.81 -2.53
N SER A 267 -30.48 4.00 -2.29
CA SER A 267 -31.42 4.40 -3.35
C SER A 267 -31.12 5.80 -3.87
N HIS A 268 -30.69 6.70 -3.00
CA HIS A 268 -30.32 8.06 -3.34
C HIS A 268 -29.01 8.11 -4.14
N SER A 269 -27.93 7.51 -3.63
CA SER A 269 -26.62 7.50 -4.31
C SER A 269 -26.70 6.82 -5.70
N LEU A 270 -27.49 5.75 -5.85
CA LEU A 270 -27.70 5.12 -7.16
C LEU A 270 -28.48 6.01 -8.13
N ARG A 271 -29.45 6.80 -7.63
CA ARG A 271 -30.18 7.75 -8.47
C ARG A 271 -29.23 8.83 -8.98
N GLU A 272 -28.46 9.46 -8.09
CA GLU A 272 -27.50 10.49 -8.45
C GLU A 272 -26.46 9.98 -9.45
N TRP A 273 -25.94 8.76 -9.23
CA TRP A 273 -25.03 8.12 -10.18
C TRP A 273 -25.66 7.91 -11.56
N ARG A 274 -26.90 7.41 -11.63
CA ARG A 274 -27.60 7.26 -12.92
C ARG A 274 -27.79 8.59 -13.62
N ASP A 275 -28.21 9.63 -12.88
CA ASP A 275 -28.39 10.98 -13.44
C ASP A 275 -27.06 11.52 -14.01
N GLN A 276 -25.93 11.27 -13.33
CA GLN A 276 -24.60 11.58 -13.84
C GLN A 276 -24.28 10.79 -15.13
N CYS A 277 -24.55 9.49 -15.17
CA CYS A 277 -24.33 8.67 -16.35
C CYS A 277 -25.19 9.13 -17.54
N TYR A 278 -26.45 9.49 -17.31
CA TYR A 278 -27.34 10.00 -18.35
C TYR A 278 -26.82 11.33 -18.92
N ASN A 279 -26.34 12.24 -18.07
CA ASN A 279 -25.69 13.46 -18.54
C ASN A 279 -24.44 13.17 -19.40
N THR A 280 -23.62 12.18 -19.03
CA THR A 280 -22.47 11.76 -19.84
C THR A 280 -22.92 11.15 -21.17
N ILE A 281 -23.96 10.30 -21.16
CA ILE A 281 -24.53 9.70 -22.36
C ILE A 281 -25.06 10.77 -23.31
N ASP A 282 -25.80 11.76 -22.82
CA ASP A 282 -26.33 12.87 -23.63
C ASP A 282 -25.19 13.66 -24.29
N GLN A 283 -24.09 13.90 -23.56
CA GLN A 283 -22.89 14.56 -24.12
C GLN A 283 -22.24 13.71 -25.23
N MET A 284 -22.13 12.41 -25.02
CA MET A 284 -21.53 11.49 -26.00
C MET A 284 -22.43 11.27 -27.21
N GLU A 285 -23.75 11.31 -27.04
CA GLU A 285 -24.69 11.27 -28.16
C GLU A 285 -24.55 12.53 -29.03
N ASN A 286 -24.50 13.71 -28.41
CA ASN A 286 -24.23 14.97 -29.12
C ASN A 286 -22.90 14.90 -29.88
N HIS A 287 -21.85 14.34 -29.27
CA HIS A 287 -20.56 14.11 -29.93
C HIS A 287 -20.71 13.17 -31.14
N ARG A 288 -21.44 12.06 -31.01
CA ARG A 288 -21.69 11.12 -32.11
C ARG A 288 -22.38 11.78 -33.30
N GLN A 289 -23.38 12.63 -33.03
CA GLN A 289 -24.13 13.36 -34.06
C GLN A 289 -23.26 14.40 -34.77
N GLN A 290 -22.36 15.09 -34.05
CA GLN A 290 -21.46 16.11 -34.60
C GLN A 290 -20.32 15.53 -35.46
N PHE A 291 -19.80 14.35 -35.11
CA PHE A 291 -18.61 13.76 -35.76
C PHE A 291 -18.95 12.59 -36.72
N ALA A 292 -20.18 12.54 -37.24
CA ALA A 292 -20.62 11.58 -38.26
C ALA A 292 -20.28 10.10 -37.96
N GLY A 293 -20.42 9.67 -36.70
CA GLY A 293 -20.33 8.25 -36.34
C GLY A 293 -18.91 7.66 -36.29
N GLY A 294 -17.89 8.45 -35.94
CA GLY A 294 -16.54 7.93 -35.70
C GLY A 294 -16.47 6.81 -34.64
N ASN A 295 -15.42 5.99 -34.71
CA ASN A 295 -15.13 4.97 -33.69
C ASN A 295 -14.60 5.65 -32.42
N PHE A 296 -15.37 5.65 -31.34
CA PHE A 296 -14.94 6.14 -30.05
C PHE A 296 -15.46 5.23 -28.93
N SER A 297 -14.79 5.29 -27.78
CA SER A 297 -15.25 4.70 -26.53
C SER A 297 -15.17 5.73 -25.42
N PHE A 298 -16.02 5.55 -24.42
CA PHE A 298 -16.05 6.41 -23.24
C PHE A 298 -16.32 5.56 -22.00
N GLY A 299 -15.85 6.06 -20.86
CA GLY A 299 -16.12 5.45 -19.57
C GLY A 299 -17.24 6.18 -18.85
N LEU A 300 -18.04 5.46 -18.10
CA LEU A 300 -18.89 6.02 -17.05
C LEU A 300 -18.13 5.95 -15.71
N SER A 301 -18.33 6.96 -14.88
CA SER A 301 -17.84 6.93 -13.50
C SER A 301 -18.56 5.82 -12.72
N ARG A 302 -17.91 5.30 -11.68
CA ARG A 302 -18.55 4.36 -10.74
C ARG A 302 -19.24 5.14 -9.62
N PRO A 303 -20.26 4.56 -8.95
CA PRO A 303 -20.72 5.13 -7.69
C PRO A 303 -19.58 5.15 -6.67
N ASP A 304 -19.32 6.32 -6.08
CA ASP A 304 -18.22 6.50 -5.15
C ASP A 304 -18.58 6.04 -3.73
N PHE A 305 -18.63 4.73 -3.52
CA PHE A 305 -18.87 4.15 -2.19
C PHE A 305 -17.75 4.46 -1.17
N ASN A 306 -16.52 4.65 -1.63
CA ASN A 306 -15.40 4.99 -0.74
C ASN A 306 -15.49 6.46 -0.30
N GLY A 307 -15.90 7.36 -1.19
CA GLY A 307 -16.25 8.74 -0.89
C GLY A 307 -17.35 8.86 0.16
N GLU A 308 -18.34 7.97 0.19
CA GLU A 308 -19.38 7.90 1.23
C GLU A 308 -18.83 7.63 2.65
N GLN A 309 -17.62 7.05 2.77
CA GLN A 309 -16.93 6.94 4.06
C GLN A 309 -16.40 8.29 4.55
N SER A 310 -15.93 9.11 3.61
CA SER A 310 -15.36 10.43 3.86
C SER A 310 -16.42 11.52 3.99
N ASN A 311 -17.40 11.50 3.10
CA ASN A 311 -18.52 12.43 2.99
C ASN A 311 -19.83 11.65 2.76
N PRO A 312 -20.48 11.17 3.83
CA PRO A 312 -21.71 10.39 3.71
C PRO A 312 -22.87 11.21 3.14
N SER A 313 -23.82 10.54 2.47
CA SER A 313 -25.08 11.13 2.03
C SER A 313 -25.83 11.84 3.16
N THR A 314 -26.58 12.88 2.82
CA THR A 314 -27.40 13.65 3.78
C THR A 314 -28.40 12.76 4.53
N ILE A 315 -28.93 11.72 3.89
CA ILE A 315 -29.81 10.73 4.51
C ILE A 315 -29.10 10.03 5.68
N TRP A 316 -27.86 9.58 5.46
CA TRP A 316 -27.07 8.93 6.50
C TRP A 316 -26.69 9.91 7.63
N GLN A 317 -26.24 11.12 7.26
CA GLN A 317 -25.90 12.17 8.23
C GLN A 317 -27.09 12.48 9.16
N ASN A 318 -28.28 12.69 8.61
CA ASN A 318 -29.50 12.95 9.37
C ASN A 318 -29.86 11.81 10.33
N ALA A 319 -29.62 10.55 9.95
CA ALA A 319 -29.86 9.41 10.83
C ALA A 319 -28.90 9.38 12.01
N VAL A 320 -27.61 9.62 11.78
CA VAL A 320 -26.58 9.74 12.82
C VAL A 320 -26.91 10.88 13.80
N GLU A 321 -27.36 12.02 13.28
CA GLU A 321 -27.78 13.17 14.09
C GLU A 321 -29.02 12.89 14.94
N LYS A 322 -30.05 12.27 14.36
CA LYS A 322 -31.28 11.88 15.08
C LYS A 322 -31.01 10.91 16.22
N LEU A 323 -30.03 10.02 16.03
CA LEU A 323 -29.57 9.08 17.06
C LEU A 323 -28.69 9.73 18.13
N GLN A 324 -28.32 11.01 17.96
CA GLN A 324 -27.46 11.78 18.87
C GLN A 324 -26.08 11.14 19.08
N ILE A 325 -25.55 10.48 18.04
CA ILE A 325 -24.23 9.81 18.06
C ILE A 325 -23.18 10.52 17.20
N THR A 326 -23.44 11.76 16.76
CA THR A 326 -22.56 12.52 15.85
C THR A 326 -21.13 12.66 16.38
N GLN A 327 -20.98 12.98 17.66
CA GLN A 327 -19.66 13.16 18.27
C GLN A 327 -18.91 11.83 18.35
N GLN A 328 -19.56 10.77 18.83
CA GLN A 328 -18.99 9.43 18.95
C GLN A 328 -18.61 8.86 17.58
N ALA A 329 -19.45 9.04 16.56
CA ALA A 329 -19.16 8.64 15.18
C ALA A 329 -17.94 9.40 14.61
N THR A 330 -17.81 10.69 14.93
CA THR A 330 -16.65 11.51 14.55
C THR A 330 -15.37 11.02 15.23
N ASP A 331 -15.44 10.69 16.52
CA ASP A 331 -14.30 10.20 17.28
C ASP A 331 -13.86 8.81 16.79
N LEU A 332 -14.80 7.91 16.47
CA LEU A 332 -14.49 6.62 15.81
C LEU A 332 -13.81 6.83 14.44
N LYS A 333 -14.27 7.79 13.63
CA LYS A 333 -13.63 8.13 12.36
C LYS A 333 -12.19 8.59 12.57
N LYS A 334 -11.95 9.49 13.53
CA LYS A 334 -10.60 9.96 13.88
C LYS A 334 -9.70 8.83 14.36
N GLN A 335 -10.22 7.93 15.20
CA GLN A 335 -9.47 6.76 15.67
C GLN A 335 -9.05 5.86 14.51
N ARG A 336 -9.96 5.57 13.56
CA ARG A 336 -9.62 4.78 12.36
C ARG A 336 -8.53 5.44 11.52
N VAL A 337 -8.65 6.74 11.25
CA VAL A 337 -7.62 7.51 10.51
C VAL A 337 -6.27 7.46 11.23
N GLN A 338 -6.26 7.61 12.56
CA GLN A 338 -5.04 7.58 13.35
C GLN A 338 -4.36 6.21 13.33
N ARG A 339 -5.13 5.12 13.53
CA ARG A 339 -4.61 3.75 13.42
C ARG A 339 -4.03 3.48 12.04
N ARG A 340 -4.72 3.92 10.99
CA ARG A 340 -4.26 3.75 9.63
C ARG A 340 -2.93 4.49 9.40
N LYS A 341 -2.83 5.75 9.83
CA LYS A 341 -1.59 6.53 9.77
C LYS A 341 -0.44 5.87 10.54
N GLN A 342 -0.71 5.27 11.71
CA GLN A 342 0.29 4.52 12.46
C GLN A 342 0.77 3.27 11.72
N SER A 343 -0.16 2.54 11.08
CA SER A 343 0.15 1.36 10.28
C SER A 343 0.94 1.72 9.01
N ASP A 344 0.59 2.82 8.35
CA ASP A 344 1.32 3.39 7.22
C ASP A 344 2.75 3.79 7.65
N ALA A 345 2.93 4.42 8.81
CA ALA A 345 4.25 4.75 9.36
C ALA A 345 5.10 3.50 9.64
N HIS A 346 4.52 2.44 10.22
CA HIS A 346 5.23 1.17 10.44
C HIS A 346 5.61 0.48 9.13
N CYS A 347 4.72 0.49 8.14
CA CYS A 347 4.97 -0.09 6.82
C CYS A 347 6.09 0.67 6.09
N ALA A 348 6.03 2.00 6.07
CA ALA A 348 7.07 2.86 5.55
C ALA A 348 8.42 2.56 6.21
N LEU A 349 8.45 2.49 7.54
CA LEU A 349 9.65 2.15 8.29
C LEU A 349 10.20 0.77 7.92
N ALA A 350 9.36 -0.25 7.81
CA ALA A 350 9.78 -1.59 7.41
C ALA A 350 10.37 -1.61 5.98
N LEU A 351 9.78 -0.86 5.05
CA LEU A 351 10.32 -0.70 3.69
C LEU A 351 11.65 0.05 3.67
N LEU A 352 11.80 1.11 4.45
CA LEU A 352 13.06 1.85 4.58
C LEU A 352 14.14 0.98 5.26
N ASP A 353 13.77 0.22 6.27
CA ASP A 353 14.67 -0.70 6.97
C ASP A 353 15.19 -1.79 6.02
N GLN A 354 14.36 -2.30 5.09
CA GLN A 354 14.82 -3.23 4.04
C GLN A 354 15.99 -2.66 3.20
N GLU A 355 15.94 -1.35 2.90
CA GLU A 355 16.97 -0.67 2.11
C GLU A 355 18.19 -0.26 2.94
N PHE A 356 17.97 0.27 4.16
CA PHE A 356 18.98 0.97 4.95
C PHE A 356 19.53 0.17 6.15
N TRP A 357 18.97 -1.01 6.45
CA TRP A 357 19.46 -1.88 7.53
C TRP A 357 19.57 -1.12 8.86
N LEU A 358 18.45 -0.61 9.34
CA LEU A 358 18.41 0.21 10.55
C LEU A 358 18.63 -0.64 11.79
N GLN A 359 19.33 -0.05 12.77
CA GLN A 359 19.42 -0.58 14.12
C GLN A 359 18.09 -0.38 14.88
N PRO A 360 17.80 -1.18 15.92
CA PRO A 360 16.54 -1.07 16.66
C PRO A 360 16.23 0.33 17.22
N ASP A 361 17.24 1.02 17.75
CA ASP A 361 17.15 2.40 18.24
C ASP A 361 16.90 3.41 17.11
N GLN A 362 17.53 3.19 15.94
CA GLN A 362 17.28 4.00 14.74
C GLN A 362 15.86 3.82 14.22
N ARG A 363 15.29 2.61 14.29
CA ARG A 363 13.92 2.34 13.82
C ARG A 363 12.90 3.22 14.55
N GLU A 364 12.98 3.31 15.87
CA GLU A 364 12.06 4.12 16.67
C GLU A 364 12.11 5.60 16.27
N ALA A 365 13.33 6.16 16.14
CA ALA A 365 13.49 7.56 15.74
C ALA A 365 13.02 7.83 14.29
N VAL A 366 13.37 6.96 13.34
CA VAL A 366 12.90 7.07 11.94
C VAL A 366 11.38 6.94 11.86
N GLN A 367 10.76 6.09 12.68
CA GLN A 367 9.31 5.96 12.72
C GLN A 367 8.63 7.27 13.14
N GLN A 368 9.13 7.93 14.18
CA GLN A 368 8.58 9.19 14.66
C GLN A 368 8.68 10.29 13.58
N LEU A 369 9.84 10.39 12.91
CA LEU A 369 10.05 11.31 11.80
C LEU A 369 9.10 11.01 10.63
N THR A 370 8.92 9.72 10.30
CA THR A 370 7.99 9.29 9.26
C THR A 370 6.55 9.67 9.59
N ALA A 371 6.10 9.44 10.83
CA ALA A 371 4.75 9.78 11.25
C ALA A 371 4.45 11.29 11.21
N GLN A 372 5.46 12.15 11.40
CA GLN A 372 5.30 13.61 11.34
C GLN A 372 4.99 14.09 9.93
N VAL A 373 5.61 13.48 8.91
CA VAL A 373 5.49 13.94 7.52
C VAL A 373 4.37 13.27 6.74
N LEU A 374 3.87 12.12 7.19
CA LEU A 374 2.74 11.45 6.56
C LEU A 374 1.48 12.34 6.59
N PRO A 375 0.69 12.32 5.51
CA PRO A 375 -0.44 13.21 5.34
C PRO A 375 -1.53 12.94 6.39
N LYS A 376 -2.31 13.96 6.72
CA LYS A 376 -3.45 13.83 7.65
C LYS A 376 -4.64 13.11 7.02
N GLN A 377 -4.78 13.23 5.71
CA GLN A 377 -5.78 12.55 4.89
C GLN A 377 -5.07 11.61 3.94
N GLU A 378 -5.69 10.49 3.59
CA GLU A 378 -5.05 9.46 2.77
C GLU A 378 -5.16 9.80 1.28
N PRO A 379 -4.08 10.23 0.59
CA PRO A 379 -4.13 10.52 -0.85
C PRO A 379 -4.09 9.26 -1.72
N TRP A 380 -3.95 8.07 -1.11
CA TRP A 380 -3.55 6.85 -1.81
C TRP A 380 -4.68 6.11 -2.54
N GLU A 381 -5.95 6.51 -2.38
CA GLU A 381 -7.09 5.78 -2.95
C GLU A 381 -7.09 5.77 -4.48
N HIS A 382 -6.60 6.84 -5.11
CA HIS A 382 -6.46 6.90 -6.58
C HIS A 382 -5.23 6.17 -7.11
N TYR A 383 -4.44 5.59 -6.20
CA TYR A 383 -3.04 5.25 -6.39
C TYR A 383 -2.70 3.87 -5.82
N GLU A 384 -3.69 2.99 -5.65
CA GLU A 384 -3.52 1.65 -5.07
C GLU A 384 -2.41 0.83 -5.75
N TYR A 385 -2.17 1.05 -7.05
CA TYR A 385 -1.21 0.33 -7.88
C TYR A 385 0.25 0.82 -7.77
N PHE A 386 0.54 1.79 -6.89
CA PHE A 386 1.91 2.22 -6.54
C PHE A 386 2.04 2.82 -5.13
N ARG A 387 0.99 2.71 -4.29
CA ARG A 387 0.88 3.28 -2.94
C ARG A 387 2.15 3.14 -2.10
N ASP A 388 2.79 1.98 -2.13
CA ASP A 388 3.96 1.68 -1.29
C ASP A 388 5.21 2.48 -1.70
N LEU A 389 5.33 2.87 -2.98
CA LEU A 389 6.34 3.82 -3.43
C LEU A 389 6.04 5.25 -2.94
N MET A 390 4.78 5.69 -2.97
CA MET A 390 4.43 6.99 -2.38
C MET A 390 4.76 7.03 -0.91
N LEU A 391 4.44 5.94 -0.22
CA LEU A 391 4.52 5.85 1.23
C LEU A 391 5.96 6.10 1.72
N ILE A 392 6.96 5.58 1.02
CA ILE A 392 8.38 5.85 1.33
C ILE A 392 8.86 7.24 0.86
N CYS A 393 8.19 7.87 -0.11
CA CYS A 393 8.57 9.21 -0.58
C CYS A 393 8.35 10.29 0.48
N TYR A 394 7.31 10.16 1.31
CA TYR A 394 7.05 11.09 2.41
C TYR A 394 8.25 11.26 3.34
N PRO A 395 8.76 10.21 4.00
CA PRO A 395 9.97 10.33 4.81
C PRO A 395 11.19 10.72 3.97
N LEU A 396 11.42 10.11 2.80
CA LEU A 396 12.63 10.37 2.00
C LEU A 396 12.78 11.82 1.51
N LEU A 397 11.66 12.50 1.21
CA LEU A 397 11.65 13.80 0.55
C LEU A 397 11.16 14.94 1.44
N LEU A 398 10.34 14.65 2.47
CA LEU A 398 9.74 15.70 3.32
C LEU A 398 10.25 15.69 4.76
N ALA A 399 10.95 14.64 5.22
CA ALA A 399 11.57 14.68 6.53
C ALA A 399 12.74 15.67 6.52
N GLU A 400 12.89 16.43 7.61
CA GLU A 400 14.01 17.35 7.75
C GLU A 400 15.33 16.58 7.74
N GLU A 401 16.30 17.07 6.96
CA GLU A 401 17.58 16.39 6.74
C GLU A 401 18.39 16.25 8.04
N GLU A 402 18.45 17.31 8.86
CA GLU A 402 19.25 17.35 10.08
C GLU A 402 18.81 16.31 11.13
N PRO A 403 17.52 16.15 11.46
CA PRO A 403 17.05 15.04 12.28
C PRO A 403 17.40 13.67 11.73
N ILE A 404 17.24 13.44 10.42
CA ILE A 404 17.55 12.14 9.80
C ILE A 404 19.06 11.84 9.91
N LYS A 405 19.91 12.82 9.60
CA LYS A 405 21.37 12.70 9.67
C LYS A 405 21.88 12.43 11.09
N LYS A 406 21.17 12.88 12.13
CA LYS A 406 21.52 12.59 13.53
C LYS A 406 21.19 11.15 13.95
N VAL A 407 20.23 10.52 13.27
CA VAL A 407 19.75 9.17 13.57
C VAL A 407 20.54 8.12 12.79
N LEU A 408 20.81 8.40 11.51
CA LEU A 408 21.53 7.49 10.62
C LEU A 408 23.03 7.65 10.76
N ASN A 409 23.79 6.57 10.54
CA ASN A 409 25.24 6.70 10.32
C ASN A 409 25.53 7.24 8.90
N ASP A 410 26.77 7.62 8.64
CA ASP A 410 27.17 8.29 7.39
C ASP A 410 26.82 7.45 6.14
N GLU A 411 27.03 6.14 6.19
CA GLU A 411 26.77 5.24 5.07
C GLU A 411 25.27 4.99 4.85
N GLN A 412 24.49 4.87 5.93
CA GLN A 412 23.02 4.82 5.85
C GLN A 412 22.45 6.13 5.33
N PHE A 413 23.00 7.27 5.74
CA PHE A 413 22.59 8.58 5.25
C PHE A 413 22.96 8.79 3.78
N GLU A 414 24.12 8.29 3.34
CA GLU A 414 24.48 8.30 1.91
C GLU A 414 23.52 7.41 1.09
N ALA A 415 23.15 6.24 1.63
CA ALA A 415 22.12 5.38 1.03
C ALA A 415 20.77 6.08 0.95
N TRP A 416 20.36 6.78 2.01
CA TRP A 416 19.14 7.59 2.06
C TRP A 416 19.11 8.65 0.96
N GLN A 417 20.15 9.49 0.87
CA GLN A 417 20.28 10.51 -0.16
C GLN A 417 20.32 9.90 -1.57
N GLY A 418 20.98 8.75 -1.73
CA GLY A 418 21.03 8.00 -2.97
C GLY A 418 19.66 7.55 -3.44
N THR A 419 18.85 7.01 -2.54
CA THR A 419 17.47 6.57 -2.82
C THR A 419 16.56 7.77 -3.08
N ALA A 420 16.68 8.86 -2.31
CA ALA A 420 15.92 10.10 -2.52
C ALA A 420 16.15 10.69 -3.91
N LYS A 421 17.40 10.70 -4.41
CA LYS A 421 17.78 11.18 -5.75
C LYS A 421 17.16 10.40 -6.91
N MET A 422 16.56 9.24 -6.65
CA MET A 422 15.80 8.51 -7.68
C MET A 422 14.48 9.18 -8.00
N PHE A 423 13.99 10.01 -7.09
CA PHE A 423 12.77 10.78 -7.22
C PHE A 423 13.13 12.21 -7.59
N GLN A 424 12.64 12.69 -8.73
CA GLN A 424 12.73 14.11 -9.09
C GLN A 424 11.64 14.85 -8.34
N PHE A 425 12.03 15.64 -7.34
CA PHE A 425 11.10 16.36 -6.49
C PHE A 425 11.12 17.85 -6.78
N ASP A 426 9.95 18.40 -7.10
CA ASP A 426 9.71 19.83 -7.20
C ASP A 426 9.07 20.32 -5.90
N GLU A 427 9.84 21.03 -5.09
CA GLU A 427 9.40 21.53 -3.78
C GLU A 427 8.25 22.54 -3.89
N SER A 428 8.14 23.27 -5.01
CA SER A 428 7.19 24.37 -5.15
C SER A 428 5.74 23.91 -5.19
N ASN A 429 5.49 22.76 -5.80
CA ASN A 429 4.19 22.13 -5.95
C ASN A 429 4.14 20.74 -5.28
N ARG A 430 5.23 20.28 -4.68
CA ARG A 430 5.42 18.94 -4.11
C ARG A 430 5.17 17.82 -5.11
N LEU A 431 5.47 18.07 -6.38
CA LEU A 431 5.38 17.08 -7.44
C LEU A 431 6.60 16.18 -7.39
N VAL A 432 6.37 14.88 -7.29
CA VAL A 432 7.38 13.84 -7.40
C VAL A 432 7.26 13.21 -8.78
N GLN A 433 8.38 13.05 -9.47
CA GLN A 433 8.47 12.31 -10.71
C GLN A 433 9.47 11.15 -10.57
N LEU A 434 9.07 9.97 -11.03
CA LEU A 434 9.91 8.78 -11.05
C LEU A 434 10.01 8.25 -12.47
N ASN A 435 11.24 8.08 -12.95
CA ASN A 435 11.50 7.46 -14.25
C ASN A 435 11.63 5.95 -14.07
N LEU A 436 10.64 5.22 -14.56
CA LEU A 436 10.67 3.76 -14.58
C LEU A 436 11.21 3.32 -15.94
N GLN A 437 12.37 2.66 -15.92
CA GLN A 437 13.21 2.39 -17.11
C GLN A 437 12.44 1.84 -18.33
N ASN A 438 11.34 1.10 -18.12
CA ASN A 438 10.54 0.48 -19.19
C ASN A 438 9.05 0.85 -19.17
N GLN A 439 8.61 1.76 -18.30
CA GLN A 439 7.19 2.09 -18.09
C GLN A 439 6.88 3.59 -18.19
N GLY A 440 7.88 4.39 -18.56
CA GLY A 440 7.74 5.83 -18.75
C GLY A 440 8.04 6.64 -17.48
N GLN A 441 7.68 7.92 -17.55
CA GLN A 441 7.76 8.85 -16.42
C GLN A 441 6.40 8.86 -15.73
N TRP A 442 6.43 8.78 -14.41
CA TRP A 442 5.23 8.81 -13.61
C TRP A 442 5.32 9.92 -12.56
N SER A 443 4.19 10.56 -12.24
CA SER A 443 4.17 11.76 -11.40
C SER A 443 2.99 11.83 -10.44
N PHE A 444 3.22 12.37 -9.25
CA PHE A 444 2.22 12.56 -8.20
C PHE A 444 2.58 13.68 -7.26
N GLN A 445 1.58 14.15 -6.52
CA GLN A 445 1.75 15.19 -5.53
C GLN A 445 1.80 14.62 -4.11
N LEU A 446 2.75 15.10 -3.30
CA LEU A 446 2.79 14.84 -1.86
C LEU A 446 1.97 15.90 -1.11
N ASN A 447 0.72 15.58 -0.81
CA ASN A 447 -0.17 16.44 0.00
C ASN A 447 0.14 16.24 1.50
N GLN A 448 -0.05 17.23 2.38
CA GLN A 448 0.15 17.07 3.84
C GLN A 448 -1.16 17.26 4.62
#